data_AF-A0AA41FJ44-F1
#
_entry.id   AF-A0AA41FJ44-F1
#
_cell.length_a   1.000
_cell.length_b   1.000
_cell.length_c   1.000
_cell.angle_alpha   90.00
_cell.angle_beta   90.00
_cell.angle_gamma   90.00
#
_symmetry.space_group_name_H-M   'P 1'
#
loop_
_entity.id
_entity.type
_entity.pdbx_description
1 polymer ?
#
loop_
_entity_poly.entity_id
_entity_poly.type
_entity_poly.pdbx_seq_one_letter_code
_entity_poly.pdbx_strand_id
1 'polypeptide(L)'
;MGYYDSAYSEELPHRAISVYMYLKERADKKSQCFPAMSTIAEELNLSRRTIQRAVADLEKAGFIKTEQRFRRKGGKSSLLYTVLK
;
A
#
# COMPACT_ATOMS: atom_id res chain seq x y z
N MET A 1 -3.37 -1.38 -23.61
CA MET A 1 -3.09 -0.07 -23.00
C MET A 1 -2.50 -0.31 -21.61
N GLY A 2 -1.17 -0.31 -21.49
CA GLY A 2 -0.46 -0.79 -20.30
C GLY A 2 -0.42 0.26 -19.20
N TYR A 3 -1.33 0.16 -18.23
CA TYR A 3 -1.30 0.92 -16.97
C TYR A 3 -0.06 0.61 -16.09
N TYR A 4 0.78 -0.32 -16.53
CA TYR A 4 1.99 -0.77 -15.87
C TYR A 4 3.18 0.19 -16.08
N ASP A 5 3.17 0.98 -17.15
CA ASP A 5 4.38 1.68 -17.62
C ASP A 5 4.86 2.79 -16.66
N SER A 6 3.94 3.46 -15.95
CA SER A 6 4.29 4.56 -15.03
C SER A 6 4.88 4.09 -13.70
N ALA A 7 4.39 2.98 -13.14
CA ALA A 7 4.90 2.43 -11.89
C ALA A 7 6.22 1.66 -12.07
N TYR A 8 6.48 1.14 -13.28
CA TYR A 8 7.76 0.54 -13.65
C TYR A 8 8.79 1.58 -14.16
N SER A 9 8.35 2.77 -14.61
CA SER A 9 9.24 3.86 -15.05
C SER A 9 9.93 4.60 -13.90
N GLU A 10 9.28 4.70 -12.74
CA GLU A 10 9.96 5.15 -11.52
C GLU A 10 10.78 3.97 -10.98
N GLU A 11 12.02 4.18 -10.52
CA GLU A 11 12.97 3.16 -10.04
C GLU A 11 12.52 2.49 -8.72
N LEU A 12 11.25 2.09 -8.65
CA LEU A 12 10.65 1.42 -7.52
C LEU A 12 11.12 -0.03 -7.48
N PRO A 13 11.49 -0.53 -6.29
CA PRO A 13 11.85 -1.93 -6.16
C PRO A 13 10.61 -2.79 -6.42
N HIS A 14 10.80 -3.96 -7.05
CA HIS A 14 9.71 -4.86 -7.48
C HIS A 14 8.69 -5.15 -6.36
N ARG A 15 9.16 -5.32 -5.12
CA ARG A 15 8.31 -5.49 -3.92
C ARG A 15 7.32 -4.34 -3.69
N ALA A 16 7.70 -3.10 -4.00
CA ALA A 16 6.85 -1.92 -3.87
C ALA A 16 5.77 -1.94 -4.94
N ILE A 17 6.14 -2.31 -6.17
CA ILE A 17 5.20 -2.49 -7.28
C ILE A 17 4.15 -3.55 -6.91
N SER A 18 4.55 -4.71 -6.39
CA SER A 18 3.61 -5.77 -5.97
C SER A 18 2.64 -5.30 -4.89
N VAL A 19 3.13 -4.57 -3.87
CA VAL A 19 2.29 -4.01 -2.81
C VAL A 19 1.34 -2.94 -3.35
N TYR A 20 1.82 -2.07 -4.23
CA TYR A 20 1.00 -1.04 -4.86
C TYR A 20 -0.12 -1.65 -5.71
N MET A 21 0.19 -2.68 -6.51
CA MET A 21 -0.81 -3.42 -7.30
C MET A 21 -1.90 -4.02 -6.41
N TYR A 22 -1.49 -4.69 -5.32
CA TYR A 22 -2.42 -5.25 -4.35
C TYR A 22 -3.33 -4.18 -3.74
N LEU A 23 -2.76 -3.03 -3.33
CA LEU A 23 -3.53 -1.93 -2.75
C LEU A 23 -4.50 -1.32 -3.77
N LYS A 24 -4.09 -1.21 -5.04
CA LYS A 24 -4.90 -0.66 -6.13
C LYS A 24 -6.08 -1.56 -6.49
N GLU A 25 -5.86 -2.87 -6.55
CA GLU A 25 -6.92 -3.86 -6.83
C GLU A 25 -7.99 -3.88 -5.73
N ARG A 26 -7.57 -3.65 -4.48
CA ARG A 26 -8.47 -3.61 -3.31
C ARG A 26 -8.96 -2.22 -2.94
N ALA A 27 -8.59 -1.21 -3.70
CA ALA A 27 -9.02 0.15 -3.44
C ALA A 27 -10.51 0.31 -3.81
N ASP A 28 -11.27 0.94 -2.93
CA ASP A 28 -12.66 1.30 -3.20
C ASP A 28 -12.76 2.39 -4.29
N LYS A 29 -13.99 2.81 -4.66
CA LYS A 29 -14.26 3.91 -5.61
C LYS A 29 -13.57 5.25 -5.27
N LYS A 30 -13.08 5.40 -4.04
CA LYS A 30 -12.32 6.58 -3.57
C LYS A 30 -10.80 6.37 -3.58
N SER A 31 -10.31 5.30 -4.19
CA SER A 31 -8.90 4.90 -4.19
C SER A 31 -8.34 4.66 -2.77
N GLN A 32 -9.19 4.22 -1.84
CA GLN A 32 -8.81 4.00 -0.44
C GLN A 32 -9.01 2.54 -0.05
N CYS A 33 -8.11 2.03 0.79
CA CYS A 33 -8.25 0.72 1.41
C CYS A 33 -7.62 0.74 2.81
N PHE A 34 -8.03 -0.18 3.69
CA PHE A 34 -7.50 -0.27 5.06
C PHE A 34 -7.13 -1.69 5.50
N PRO A 35 -6.50 -2.51 4.64
CA PRO A 35 -6.04 -3.83 5.03
C PRO A 35 -5.03 -3.74 6.18
N ALA A 36 -5.02 -4.75 7.05
CA ALA A 36 -3.96 -4.86 8.05
C ALA A 36 -2.64 -5.24 7.36
N MET A 37 -1.51 -4.74 7.88
CA MET A 37 -0.19 -5.12 7.35
C MET A 37 0.05 -6.63 7.38
N SER A 38 -0.49 -7.32 8.39
CA SER A 38 -0.43 -8.78 8.48
C SER A 38 -1.17 -9.45 7.32
N THR A 39 -2.36 -8.95 6.96
CA THR A 39 -3.14 -9.50 5.83
C THR A 39 -2.41 -9.34 4.51
N ILE A 40 -1.83 -8.16 4.26
CA ILE A 40 -1.02 -7.93 3.05
C ILE A 40 0.18 -8.89 3.02
N ALA A 41 0.86 -9.05 4.17
CA ALA A 41 2.01 -9.94 4.30
C ALA A 41 1.63 -11.40 4.01
N GLU A 42 0.51 -11.87 4.55
CA GLU A 42 0.02 -13.25 4.33
C GLU A 42 -0.35 -13.49 2.87
N GLU A 43 -1.11 -12.59 2.25
CA GLU A 43 -1.57 -12.80 0.87
C GLU A 43 -0.47 -12.64 -0.17
N LEU A 44 0.48 -11.73 0.05
CA LEU A 44 1.64 -11.59 -0.82
C LEU A 44 2.78 -12.57 -0.48
N ASN A 45 2.63 -13.41 0.56
CA ASN A 45 3.68 -14.28 1.09
C ASN A 45 4.99 -13.52 1.37
N LEU A 46 4.87 -12.29 1.87
CA LEU A 46 5.99 -11.41 2.20
C LEU A 46 6.09 -11.21 3.70
N SER A 47 7.30 -10.97 4.21
CA SER A 47 7.46 -10.60 5.61
C SER A 47 6.82 -9.23 5.89
N ARG A 48 6.28 -9.03 7.10
CA ARG A 48 5.81 -7.72 7.57
C ARG A 48 6.86 -6.62 7.41
N ARG A 49 8.15 -6.95 7.58
CA ARG A 49 9.28 -6.03 7.39
C ARG A 49 9.44 -5.62 5.93
N THR A 50 9.20 -6.54 4.99
CA THR A 50 9.21 -6.26 3.56
C THR A 50 8.07 -5.32 3.20
N ILE A 51 6.86 -5.55 3.72
CA ILE A 51 5.71 -4.66 3.52
C ILE A 51 5.99 -3.26 4.08
N GLN A 52 6.53 -3.15 5.29
CA GLN A 52 6.92 -1.84 5.87
C GLN A 52 7.86 -1.06 4.94
N ARG A 53 8.89 -1.73 4.42
CA ARG A 53 9.84 -1.08 3.51
C ARG A 53 9.19 -0.72 2.17
N ALA A 54 8.36 -1.60 1.61
CA ALA A 54 7.64 -1.35 0.37
C ALA A 54 6.69 -0.15 0.49
N VAL A 55 5.93 -0.06 1.59
CA VAL A 55 5.06 1.08 1.88
C VAL A 55 5.87 2.37 1.99
N ALA A 56 7.00 2.35 2.70
CA ALA A 56 7.86 3.53 2.82
C ALA A 56 8.44 3.97 1.46
N ASP A 57 8.83 3.03 0.60
CA ASP A 57 9.32 3.33 -0.76
C ASP A 57 8.20 3.98 -1.61
N LEU A 58 6.97 3.45 -1.53
CA LEU A 58 5.80 3.98 -2.25
C LEU A 58 5.36 5.36 -1.74
N GLU A 59 5.42 5.60 -0.42
CA GLU A 59 5.14 6.92 0.17
C GLU A 59 6.19 7.94 -0.26
N LYS A 60 7.48 7.55 -0.26
CA LYS A 60 8.57 8.43 -0.69
C LYS A 60 8.46 8.80 -2.17
N ALA A 61 8.00 7.87 -3.00
CA ALA A 61 7.75 8.10 -4.42
C ALA A 61 6.38 8.75 -4.71
N GLY A 62 5.55 8.99 -3.68
CA GLY A 62 4.27 9.68 -3.83
C GLY A 62 3.17 8.87 -4.51
N PHE A 63 3.27 7.54 -4.54
CA PHE A 63 2.24 6.66 -5.11
C PHE A 63 1.09 6.40 -4.15
N ILE A 64 1.39 6.36 -2.85
CA ILE A 64 0.41 6.13 -1.78
C ILE A 64 0.59 7.16 -0.67
N LYS A 65 -0.47 7.33 0.12
CA LYS A 65 -0.44 8.05 1.38
C LYS A 65 -0.98 7.14 2.48
N THR A 66 -0.26 7.02 3.59
CA THR A 66 -0.77 6.32 4.77
C THR A 66 -1.32 7.28 5.81
N GLU A 67 -2.44 6.93 6.42
CA GLU A 67 -3.05 7.68 7.53
C GLU A 67 -3.38 6.74 8.68
N GLN A 68 -2.94 7.09 9.89
CA GLN A 68 -3.23 6.30 11.09
C GLN A 68 -4.70 6.48 11.47
N ARG A 69 -5.46 5.38 11.46
CA ARG A 69 -6.82 5.37 12.00
C ARG A 69 -6.83 5.03 13.48
N PHE A 70 -7.74 5.67 14.20
CA PHE A 70 -8.02 5.40 15.62
C PHE A 70 -9.41 4.82 15.76
N ARG A 71 -9.56 3.82 16.63
CA ARG A 71 -10.86 3.29 17.02
C ARG A 71 -11.53 4.28 17.98
N ARG A 72 -12.86 4.24 18.08
CA ARG A 72 -13.67 5.08 18.99
C ARG A 72 -13.25 4.99 20.47
N LYS A 73 -12.58 3.90 20.87
CA LYS A 73 -12.03 3.69 22.23
C LYS A 73 -10.52 4.03 22.34
N GLY A 74 -9.93 4.75 21.39
CA GLY A 74 -8.53 5.21 21.43
C GLY A 74 -7.47 4.19 21.00
N GLY A 75 -7.84 2.94 20.74
CA GLY A 75 -6.89 1.94 20.21
C GLY A 75 -6.48 2.23 18.76
N LYS A 76 -5.20 2.00 18.44
CA LYS A 76 -4.68 2.08 17.06
C LYS A 76 -5.39 1.04 16.19
N SER A 77 -5.92 1.46 15.04
CA SER A 77 -6.49 0.57 14.03
C SER A 77 -5.50 0.33 12.89
N SER A 78 -5.90 -0.46 11.88
CA SER A 78 -5.16 -0.56 10.62
C SER A 78 -4.97 0.81 9.97
N LEU A 79 -3.87 0.95 9.24
CA LEU A 79 -3.59 2.14 8.44
C LEU A 79 -4.62 2.27 7.32
N LEU A 80 -5.03 3.50 7.04
CA LEU A 80 -5.71 3.83 5.80
C LEU A 80 -4.63 4.07 4.74
N TYR A 81 -4.73 3.37 3.62
CA TYR A 81 -3.90 3.59 2.45
C TYR A 81 -4.76 4.31 1.41
N THR A 82 -4.28 5.45 0.93
CA THR A 82 -4.89 6.19 -0.18
C THR A 82 -3.95 6.09 -1.38
N VAL A 83 -4.43 5.52 -2.49
CA VAL A 83 -3.71 5.40 -3.76
C VAL A 83 -3.86 6.72 -4.53
N LEU A 84 -2.73 7.34 -4.90
CA LEU A 84 -2.71 8.70 -5.48
C LEU A 84 -2.47 8.72 -7.00
N LYS A 85 -1.79 7.71 -7.54
CA LYS A 85 -1.46 7.55 -8.97
C LYS A 85 -2.11 6.29 -9.54
#